data_AF-A0AAX0RSR5-F1
#
_entry.id   AF-A0AAX0RSR5-F1
#
_cell.length_a   1.000
_cell.length_b   1.000
_cell.length_c   1.000
_cell.angle_alpha   90.00
_cell.angle_beta   90.00
_cell.angle_gamma   90.00
#
_symmetry.space_group_name_H-M   'P 1'
#
loop_
_entity.id
_entity.type
_entity.pdbx_description
1 polymer ?
#
loop_
_entity_poly.entity_id
_entity_poly.type
_entity_poly.pdbx_seq_one_letter_code
_entity_poly.pdbx_strand_id
1 'polypeptide(L)' 'MAKKNEFLEQIELKRNELINIVAKDGLNSKVAIEYSQQLDQLLNKYNELFYKTGIDF' A
#
# COMPACT_ATOMS: atom_id res chain seq x y z
N MET A 1 -1.74 1.10 20.49
CA MET A 1 -0.54 1.16 19.63
C MET A 1 -0.35 -0.07 18.74
N ALA A 2 -0.92 -1.26 19.03
CA ALA A 2 -0.79 -2.45 18.18
C ALA A 2 -1.38 -2.32 16.75
N LYS A 3 -2.59 -1.78 16.62
CA LYS A 3 -3.30 -1.70 15.31
C LYS A 3 -2.59 -0.87 14.23
N LYS A 4 -1.77 0.11 14.61
CA LYS A 4 -1.00 0.94 13.66
C LYS A 4 0.13 0.13 13.03
N ASN A 5 0.84 -0.64 13.86
CA ASN A 5 1.94 -1.48 13.43
C ASN A 5 1.45 -2.63 12.56
N GLU A 6 0.34 -3.28 12.91
CA GLU A 6 -0.25 -4.33 12.07
C GLU A 6 -0.67 -3.84 10.68
N PHE A 7 -1.13 -2.58 10.58
CA PHE A 7 -1.43 -1.97 9.28
C PHE A 7 -0.15 -1.66 8.49
N LEU A 8 0.90 -1.17 9.15
CA LEU A 8 2.20 -0.93 8.52
C LEU A 8 2.83 -2.23 8.01
N GLU A 9 2.79 -3.30 8.80
CA GLU A 9 3.28 -4.62 8.39
C GLU A 9 2.53 -5.13 7.15
N GLN A 10 1.20 -4.96 7.10
CA GLN A 10 0.41 -5.32 5.91
C GLN A 10 0.79 -4.50 4.68
N ILE A 11 1.08 -3.20 4.85
CA ILE A 11 1.54 -2.33 3.77
C ILE A 11 2.92 -2.77 3.27
N GLU A 12 3.86 -3.07 4.17
CA GLU A 12 5.21 -3.53 3.81
C GLU A 12 5.19 -4.90 3.12
N LEU A 13 4.42 -5.85 3.63
CA LEU A 13 4.23 -7.16 3.00
C LEU A 13 3.71 -7.00 1.57
N LYS A 14 2.68 -6.18 1.38
CA LYS A 14 2.08 -5.99 0.07
C LYS A 14 2.95 -5.19 -0.89
N ARG A 15 3.80 -4.29 -0.38
CA ARG A 15 4.84 -3.62 -1.15
C ARG A 15 5.90 -4.60 -1.64
N ASN A 16 6.36 -5.53 -0.81
CA ASN A 16 7.31 -6.57 -1.21
C ASN A 16 6.71 -7.48 -2.29
N GLU A 17 5.45 -7.88 -2.14
CA GLU A 17 4.73 -8.65 -3.17
C GLU A 17 4.65 -7.90 -4.49
N LEU A 18 4.30 -6.61 -4.46
CA LEU A 18 4.29 -5.77 -5.66
C LEU A 18 5.67 -5.69 -6.31
N ILE A 19 6.75 -5.48 -5.53
CA ILE A 19 8.12 -5.43 -6.06
C ILE A 19 8.48 -6.76 -6.75
N ASN A 20 8.09 -7.88 -6.16
CA ASN A 20 8.37 -9.21 -6.70
C ASN A 20 7.61 -9.47 -8.01
N ILE A 21 6.35 -9.04 -8.07
CA ILE A 21 5.52 -9.10 -9.29
C ILE A 21 6.09 -8.17 -10.37
N VAL A 22 6.46 -6.95 -10.02
CA VAL A 22 7.09 -6.01 -10.97
C VAL A 22 8.43 -6.55 -11.48
N ALA A 23 9.19 -7.24 -10.64
CA ALA A 23 10.45 -7.88 -11.04
C ALA A 23 10.23 -9.08 -11.99
N LYS A 24 9.12 -9.82 -11.84
CA LYS A 24 8.78 -10.97 -12.70
C LYS A 24 8.07 -10.58 -13.99
N ASP A 25 7.01 -9.80 -13.89
CA ASP A 25 6.04 -9.52 -14.95
C ASP A 25 6.20 -8.10 -15.53
N GLY A 26 7.00 -7.25 -14.90
CA GLY A 26 7.16 -5.85 -15.26
C GLY A 26 6.06 -4.95 -14.69
N LEU A 27 6.37 -3.66 -14.56
CA LEU A 27 5.45 -2.66 -14.00
C LEU A 27 4.15 -2.49 -14.80
N ASN A 28 4.20 -2.78 -16.11
CA ASN A 28 3.06 -2.66 -17.02
C ASN A 28 2.17 -3.91 -17.05
N SER A 29 2.52 -4.97 -16.31
CA SER A 29 1.63 -6.11 -16.18
C SER A 29 0.36 -5.69 -15.46
N LYS A 30 -0.79 -6.18 -15.94
CA LYS A 30 -2.08 -5.94 -15.31
C LYS A 30 -2.04 -6.31 -13.82
N VAL A 31 -1.32 -7.38 -13.47
CA VAL A 31 -1.13 -7.82 -12.08
C VAL A 31 -0.36 -6.78 -11.27
N ALA A 32 0.73 -6.22 -11.80
CA ALA A 32 1.49 -5.18 -11.11
C ALA A 32 0.65 -3.92 -10.87
N ILE A 33 -0.16 -3.52 -11.86
CA ILE A 33 -1.07 -2.37 -11.75
C ILE A 33 -2.14 -2.63 -10.69
N GLU A 34 -2.77 -3.81 -10.69
CA GLU A 34 -3.77 -4.18 -9.69
C GLU A 34 -3.18 -4.22 -8.27
N TYR A 35 -1.97 -4.74 -8.10
CA TYR A 35 -1.29 -4.75 -6.80
C TYR A 35 -0.88 -3.35 -6.35
N SER A 36 -0.44 -2.49 -7.27
CA SER A 36 -0.14 -1.08 -6.98
C SER A 36 -1.38 -0.34 -6.50
N GLN A 37 -2.53 -0.53 -7.14
CA GLN A 37 -3.79 0.10 -6.74
C GLN A 37 -4.24 -0.40 -5.36
N GLN A 38 -4.10 -1.70 -5.09
CA GLN A 38 -4.47 -2.24 -3.78
C GLN A 38 -3.54 -1.75 -2.66
N LEU A 39 -2.24 -1.58 -2.94
CA LEU A 39 -1.29 -1.00 -2.00
C LEU A 39 -1.62 0.47 -1.72
N ASP A 40 -1.94 1.24 -2.76
CA ASP A 40 -2.35 2.65 -2.65
C ASP A 40 -3.62 2.79 -1.80
N GLN A 41 -4.63 1.94 -2.00
CA GLN A 41 -5.83 1.92 -1.17
C GLN A 41 -5.55 1.61 0.31
N LEU A 42 -4.60 0.71 0.60
CA LEU A 42 -4.18 0.41 1.97
C LEU A 42 -3.45 1.59 2.61
N LEU A 43 -2.56 2.24 1.85
CA LEU A 43 -1.88 3.46 2.26
C LEU A 43 -2.87 4.58 2.54
N ASN A 44 -3.85 4.79 1.66
CA ASN A 44 -4.91 5.79 1.84
C ASN A 44 -5.75 5.49 3.08
N LYS A 45 -6.18 4.25 3.29
CA LYS A 45 -6.90 3.85 4.51
C LYS A 45 -6.06 4.07 5.76
N TYR A 46 -4.79 3.70 5.74
CA TYR A 46 -3.89 3.95 6.86
C TYR A 46 -3.72 5.46 7.10
N ASN A 47 -3.59 6.25 6.04
CA ASN A 47 -3.49 7.69 6.12
C ASN A 47 -4.77 8.32 6.71
N GLU A 48 -5.95 7.85 6.29
CA GLU A 48 -7.23 8.28 6.87
C GLU A 48 -7.40 7.88 8.33
N LEU A 49 -6.97 6.67 8.70
CA LEU A 49 -7.13 6.14 10.06
C LEU A 49 -6.13 6.71 11.06
N PHE A 50 -4.92 7.07 10.62
CA PHE A 50 -3.81 7.43 11.51
C PHE A 50 -3.17 8.79 11.24
N TYR A 51 -3.43 9.41 10.09
CA TYR A 51 -2.84 10.70 9.66
C TYR A 51 -3.87 11.79 9.36
N LYS A 52 -5.17 11.59 9.63
CA LYS A 52 -6.18 12.64 9.46
C LYS A 52 -6.08 13.72 10.55
N THR A 53 -5.07 14.56 10.42
CA THR A 53 -5.06 15.96 10.81
C THR A 53 -4.21 16.69 9.77
N GLY A 54 -4.89 17.32 8.82
CA GLY A 54 -4.25 18.02 7.71
C GLY A 54 -5.17 18.12 6.50
N ILE A 55 -6.39 18.64 6.70
CA ILE A 55 -6.95 19.51 5.67
C ILE A 55 -6.06 20.75 5.74
N ASP A 56 -5.35 21.05 4.66
CA ASP A 56 -5.25 22.42 4.20
C ASP A 56 -5.35 22.39 2.67
N PHE A 57 -6.13 23.33 2.16
CA PHE A 57 -6.77 23.35 0.85
C PHE A 57 -5.80 23.51 -0.32
#